data_AF-A0A7V2NIM0-F1
#
_entry.id   AF-A0A7V2NIM0-F1
#
_cell.length_a   1.000
_cell.length_b   1.000
_cell.length_c   1.000
_cell.angle_alpha   90.00
_cell.angle_beta   90.00
_cell.angle_gamma   90.00
#
_symmetry.space_group_name_H-M   'P 1'
#
loop_
_entity.id
_entity.type
_entity.pdbx_description
1 polymer ?
#
loop_
_entity_poly.entity_id
_entity_poly.type
_entity_poly.pdbx_seq_one_letter_code
_entity_poly.pdbx_strand_id
1 'polypeptide(L)'
;MRRFSTIMLLSLSLFWWIPVDGIAQRVASKSLTLRSEWISDHQLLLEWSRQNYPLILERKLSDEQYFKQIAEFERENEYVDDSLTVNTNYLYRLRPDPVWYLDEYGPHHEARFDLPPPNQPIVTRSGVDEVVVTAPQDSLQWEGSLLVQMRVKGLFEDVGFIGGGDTTVTVNGLETFKPQLFRMFYISDFNKSAPSVADTVYLSFPPPTRLFVKAISDHSIELNWKAPTIWDHEYQVQKLEGQDTLYFDVAFGDTTWVDNNVDFDRTSFYRVRGIEDDNVGDFSEVIPARLQMNTVENLQVDKTEDLVVLLTWDEPAPITTTYFVQRSINGSDFETIAELPSDINTYTDYLPRRGLNVSYRIVSANSLGDQAISDAVSQAVRTVAYGMMIMDKPNGESWFVDADEVSAAEYTRFCEETGTELPEEPDYSAGDFWNSRNNQPAVMVSWDDAVRFCNWRSLSLGLEPAYDDSGRVVNASGGFRLP
;
A
#
# COMPACT_ATOMS: atom_id res chain seq x y z
N MET A 1 -54.07 -62.99 105.44
CA MET A 1 -55.04 -63.99 105.96
C MET A 1 -55.10 -65.17 104.98
N ARG A 2 -54.98 -66.38 105.55
CA ARG A 2 -55.34 -67.75 105.07
C ARG A 2 -55.81 -67.89 103.60
N ARG A 3 -55.11 -68.66 102.75
CA ARG A 3 -55.26 -70.13 102.47
C ARG A 3 -56.69 -70.50 102.00
N PHE A 4 -56.99 -71.28 100.95
CA PHE A 4 -56.46 -72.58 100.49
C PHE A 4 -57.08 -72.97 99.12
N SER A 5 -56.33 -73.77 98.34
CA SER A 5 -56.69 -74.95 97.52
C SER A 5 -57.92 -74.95 96.59
N THR A 6 -57.81 -75.47 95.36
CA THR A 6 -57.83 -76.93 95.11
C THR A 6 -57.19 -77.33 93.78
N ILE A 7 -56.48 -78.46 93.85
CA ILE A 7 -55.81 -79.26 92.82
C ILE A 7 -56.82 -80.18 92.12
N MET A 8 -56.79 -80.32 90.78
CA MET A 8 -56.64 -81.65 90.17
C MET A 8 -56.31 -81.59 88.66
N LEU A 9 -55.24 -82.31 88.33
CA LEU A 9 -54.71 -82.62 87.01
C LEU A 9 -55.56 -83.65 86.24
N LEU A 10 -55.47 -83.60 84.91
CA LEU A 10 -55.28 -84.75 83.99
C LEU A 10 -54.99 -84.16 82.59
N SER A 11 -53.76 -83.74 82.29
CA SER A 11 -52.73 -84.48 81.53
C SER A 11 -53.17 -84.98 80.15
N LEU A 12 -52.73 -84.33 79.06
CA LEU A 12 -51.57 -84.78 78.27
C LEU A 12 -51.21 -83.73 77.19
N SER A 13 -49.91 -83.66 76.94
CA SER A 13 -49.11 -82.64 76.27
C SER A 13 -49.21 -82.54 74.74
N LEU A 14 -49.30 -81.28 74.30
CA LEU A 14 -48.54 -80.59 73.23
C LEU A 14 -48.54 -81.16 71.80
N PHE A 15 -48.90 -80.30 70.83
CA PHE A 15 -47.94 -79.60 69.96
C PHE A 15 -48.65 -78.41 69.31
N TRP A 16 -48.08 -77.21 69.44
CA TRP A 16 -48.63 -75.93 68.96
C TRP A 16 -48.15 -75.61 67.55
N TRP A 17 -49.07 -75.11 66.71
CA TRP A 17 -48.78 -74.39 65.47
C TRP A 17 -49.50 -73.02 65.52
N ILE A 18 -48.75 -72.02 65.03
CA ILE A 18 -48.93 -70.55 64.94
C ILE A 18 -50.09 -70.17 63.97
N PRO A 19 -50.58 -68.91 63.79
CA PRO A 19 -50.20 -67.58 64.33
C PRO A 19 -51.31 -66.68 64.87
N VAL A 20 -50.83 -65.60 65.52
CA VAL A 20 -51.50 -64.34 65.80
C VAL A 20 -51.36 -63.41 64.59
N ASP A 21 -52.47 -63.01 63.99
CA ASP A 21 -52.57 -61.86 63.07
C ASP A 21 -53.24 -60.70 63.83
N GLY A 22 -52.70 -59.49 63.72
CA GLY A 22 -53.50 -58.32 64.10
C GLY A 22 -52.83 -56.99 64.41
N ILE A 23 -51.51 -56.79 64.26
CA ILE A 23 -50.90 -55.44 64.23
C ILE A 23 -49.71 -55.44 63.26
N ALA A 24 -50.02 -55.50 61.97
CA ALA A 24 -49.10 -55.16 60.88
C ALA A 24 -49.93 -54.70 59.67
N GLN A 25 -50.64 -53.57 59.83
CA GLN A 25 -51.12 -52.85 58.66
C GLN A 25 -49.91 -52.27 57.91
N ARG A 26 -49.37 -53.09 57.00
CA ARG A 26 -49.20 -52.78 55.58
C ARG A 26 -49.28 -51.28 55.22
N VAL A 27 -48.33 -50.48 55.70
CA VAL A 27 -47.90 -49.27 54.98
C VAL A 27 -47.02 -49.76 53.84
N ALA A 28 -47.66 -50.40 52.87
CA ALA A 28 -47.05 -50.55 51.56
C ALA A 28 -46.66 -49.14 51.13
N SER A 29 -45.35 -48.85 51.03
CA SER A 29 -44.67 -48.39 49.81
C SER A 29 -45.50 -47.59 48.79
N LYS A 30 -46.45 -46.79 49.25
CA LYS A 30 -47.28 -45.93 48.44
C LYS A 30 -46.50 -44.65 48.27
N SER A 31 -45.81 -44.57 47.13
CA SER A 31 -45.34 -43.33 46.50
C SER A 31 -44.02 -42.74 47.01
N LEU A 32 -42.97 -43.54 47.27
CA LEU A 32 -41.61 -42.96 47.23
C LEU A 32 -41.24 -42.71 45.75
N THR A 33 -41.55 -41.51 45.28
CA THR A 33 -41.19 -41.07 43.92
C THR A 33 -39.89 -40.30 44.02
N LEU A 34 -38.82 -40.81 43.40
CA LEU A 34 -37.60 -40.04 43.17
C LEU A 34 -37.69 -39.44 41.77
N ARG A 35 -37.54 -38.12 41.67
CA ARG A 35 -37.37 -37.43 40.39
C ARG A 35 -36.09 -36.63 40.42
N SER A 36 -35.60 -36.28 39.24
CA SER A 36 -34.39 -35.49 39.11
C SER A 36 -34.54 -34.40 38.06
N GLU A 37 -33.94 -33.25 38.31
CA GLU A 37 -33.81 -32.16 37.36
C GLU A 37 -32.35 -31.66 37.39
N TRP A 38 -31.72 -31.58 36.23
CA TRP A 38 -30.39 -30.98 36.13
C TRP A 38 -30.54 -29.48 36.21
N ILE A 39 -29.84 -28.88 37.18
CA ILE A 39 -29.86 -27.42 37.39
C ILE A 39 -28.59 -26.75 36.87
N SER A 40 -27.54 -27.52 36.62
CA SER A 40 -26.34 -27.15 35.86
C SER A 40 -25.73 -28.39 35.17
N ASP A 41 -24.57 -28.25 34.54
CA ASP A 41 -23.81 -29.38 33.95
C ASP A 41 -23.17 -30.30 35.00
N HIS A 42 -23.11 -29.88 36.27
CA HIS A 42 -22.45 -30.60 37.36
C HIS A 42 -23.34 -30.76 38.60
N GLN A 43 -24.58 -30.25 38.59
CA GLN A 43 -25.52 -30.34 39.70
C GLN A 43 -26.85 -30.96 39.28
N LEU A 44 -27.25 -31.98 40.03
CA LEU A 44 -28.52 -32.67 39.88
C LEU A 44 -29.37 -32.43 41.13
N LEU A 45 -30.51 -31.75 40.96
CA LEU A 45 -31.53 -31.68 42.00
C LEU A 45 -32.31 -33.00 42.02
N LEU A 46 -32.28 -33.68 43.15
CA LEU A 46 -33.06 -34.88 43.43
C LEU A 46 -34.18 -34.50 44.38
N GLU A 47 -35.42 -34.82 44.02
CA GLU A 47 -36.59 -34.57 44.86
C GLU A 47 -37.38 -35.84 45.09
N TRP A 48 -37.92 -35.97 46.30
CA TRP A 48 -38.80 -37.07 46.65
C TRP A 48 -40.02 -36.63 47.45
N SER A 49 -41.00 -37.53 47.55
CA SER A 49 -42.16 -37.31 48.39
C SER A 49 -41.75 -37.30 49.87
N ARG A 50 -42.25 -36.33 50.64
CA ARG A 50 -41.95 -36.21 52.07
C ARG A 50 -42.27 -37.51 52.81
N GLN A 51 -41.30 -37.97 53.59
CA GLN A 51 -41.44 -39.14 54.46
C GLN A 51 -41.40 -38.73 55.93
N ASN A 52 -41.96 -39.58 56.79
CA ASN A 52 -41.97 -39.39 58.25
C ASN A 52 -40.90 -40.25 58.95
N TYR A 53 -39.91 -40.73 58.19
CA TYR A 53 -38.83 -41.60 58.64
C TYR A 53 -37.53 -41.19 57.93
N PRO A 54 -36.35 -41.48 58.53
CA PRO A 54 -35.08 -41.10 57.93
C PRO A 54 -34.80 -41.88 56.64
N LEU A 55 -34.09 -41.24 55.71
CA LEU A 55 -33.73 -41.78 54.41
C LEU A 55 -32.23 -41.68 54.17
N ILE A 56 -31.69 -42.64 53.45
CA ILE A 56 -30.32 -42.65 52.95
C ILE A 56 -30.37 -42.65 51.44
N LEU A 57 -29.69 -41.68 50.84
CA LEU A 57 -29.47 -41.62 49.39
C LEU A 57 -28.17 -42.32 49.06
N GLU A 58 -28.27 -43.24 48.10
CA GLU A 58 -27.13 -43.96 47.58
C GLU A 58 -27.03 -43.74 46.08
N ARG A 59 -25.78 -43.62 45.60
CA ARG A 59 -25.43 -43.42 44.20
C ARG A 59 -24.44 -44.50 43.77
N LYS A 60 -24.52 -44.89 42.51
CA LYS A 60 -23.44 -45.58 41.80
C LYS A 60 -23.41 -45.18 40.34
N LEU A 61 -22.28 -45.46 39.70
CA LEU A 61 -22.22 -45.47 38.24
C LEU A 61 -22.93 -46.71 37.68
N SER A 62 -23.39 -46.65 36.43
CA SER A 62 -24.08 -47.77 35.79
C SER A 62 -23.24 -49.05 35.72
N ASP A 63 -21.91 -48.92 35.62
CA ASP A 63 -20.93 -50.00 35.56
C ASP A 63 -20.43 -50.45 36.94
N GLU A 64 -20.70 -49.69 38.00
CA GLU A 64 -20.35 -50.07 39.36
C GLU A 64 -21.30 -51.16 39.90
N GLN A 65 -20.72 -52.12 40.63
CA GLN A 65 -21.47 -53.24 41.19
C GLN A 65 -22.32 -52.85 42.40
N TYR A 66 -21.85 -51.90 43.22
CA TYR A 66 -22.43 -51.58 44.52
C TYR A 66 -22.80 -50.09 44.63
N PHE A 67 -23.93 -49.82 45.27
CA PHE A 67 -24.34 -48.48 45.66
C PHE A 67 -23.51 -47.98 46.85
N LYS A 68 -23.10 -46.71 46.79
CA LYS A 68 -22.40 -46.00 47.86
C LYS A 68 -23.35 -44.97 48.46
N GLN A 69 -23.41 -44.92 49.77
CA GLN A 69 -24.12 -43.87 50.47
C GLN A 69 -23.46 -42.51 50.22
N ILE A 70 -24.26 -41.51 49.87
CA ILE A 70 -23.79 -40.15 49.60
C ILE A 70 -24.42 -39.12 50.56
N ALA A 71 -25.59 -39.40 51.13
CA ALA A 71 -26.24 -38.51 52.10
C ALA A 71 -27.26 -39.26 52.98
N GLU A 72 -27.55 -38.70 54.16
CA GLU A 72 -28.60 -39.13 55.08
C GLU A 72 -29.54 -37.95 55.37
N PHE A 73 -30.84 -38.22 55.53
CA PHE A 73 -31.89 -37.23 55.71
C PHE A 73 -32.83 -37.64 56.83
N GLU A 74 -33.23 -36.69 57.66
CA GLU A 74 -34.20 -36.93 58.72
C GLU A 74 -35.62 -36.63 58.24
N ARG A 75 -35.80 -35.49 57.56
CA ARG A 75 -37.12 -34.99 57.10
C ARG A 75 -37.08 -34.23 55.78
N GLU A 76 -35.88 -34.03 55.23
CA GLU A 76 -35.65 -33.37 53.96
C GLU A 76 -36.29 -34.17 52.82
N ASN A 77 -36.64 -33.46 51.75
CA ASN A 77 -37.30 -34.03 50.59
C ASN A 77 -36.66 -33.61 49.26
N GLU A 78 -35.48 -33.00 49.34
CA GLU A 78 -34.66 -32.58 48.22
C GLU A 78 -33.18 -32.67 48.59
N TYR A 79 -32.33 -32.91 47.61
CA TYR A 79 -30.87 -32.90 47.73
C TYR A 79 -30.25 -32.51 46.39
N VAL A 80 -29.23 -31.66 46.41
CA VAL A 80 -28.44 -31.36 45.23
C VAL A 80 -27.17 -32.21 45.28
N ASP A 81 -27.06 -33.16 44.34
CA ASP A 81 -25.79 -33.85 44.13
C ASP A 81 -24.92 -33.00 43.21
N ASP A 82 -23.73 -32.66 43.67
CA ASP A 82 -22.80 -31.76 42.99
C ASP A 82 -21.61 -32.51 42.40
N SER A 83 -20.73 -31.77 41.72
CA SER A 83 -19.47 -32.29 41.17
C SER A 83 -19.67 -33.48 40.21
N LEU A 84 -20.82 -33.52 39.52
CA LEU A 84 -21.16 -34.59 38.59
C LEU A 84 -20.47 -34.38 37.23
N THR A 85 -20.07 -35.49 36.62
CA THR A 85 -19.49 -35.48 35.28
C THR A 85 -20.55 -35.72 34.21
N VAL A 86 -20.55 -34.91 33.16
CA VAL A 86 -21.45 -35.05 32.01
C VAL A 86 -21.18 -36.35 31.25
N ASN A 87 -22.16 -36.76 30.45
CA ASN A 87 -22.18 -38.01 29.66
C ASN A 87 -21.97 -39.28 30.51
N THR A 88 -22.10 -39.16 31.84
CA THR A 88 -21.93 -40.24 32.80
C THR A 88 -23.30 -40.66 33.29
N ASN A 89 -23.52 -41.98 33.34
CA ASN A 89 -24.80 -42.53 33.76
C ASN A 89 -24.80 -42.83 35.26
N TYR A 90 -25.58 -42.05 36.02
CA TYR A 90 -25.72 -42.21 37.46
C TYR A 90 -27.02 -42.91 37.81
N LEU A 91 -26.91 -43.89 38.71
CA LEU A 91 -28.05 -44.58 39.29
C LEU A 91 -28.19 -44.15 40.75
N TYR A 92 -29.35 -43.60 41.09
CA TYR A 92 -29.70 -43.16 42.43
C TYR A 92 -30.76 -44.07 43.02
N ARG A 93 -30.70 -44.31 44.33
CA ARG A 93 -31.81 -44.93 45.05
C ARG A 93 -31.91 -44.38 46.46
N LEU A 94 -33.14 -44.35 46.96
CA LEU A 94 -33.43 -44.03 48.35
C LEU A 94 -33.74 -45.32 49.11
N ARG A 95 -33.21 -45.43 50.33
CA ARG A 95 -33.56 -46.48 51.29
C ARG A 95 -33.93 -45.85 52.65
N PRO A 96 -34.87 -46.41 53.42
CA PRO A 96 -35.10 -45.98 54.80
C PRO A 96 -33.86 -46.22 55.71
N ASP A 97 -33.82 -45.58 56.87
CA ASP A 97 -32.89 -45.86 57.96
C ASP A 97 -33.61 -45.88 59.32
N PRO A 98 -33.38 -46.86 60.22
CA PRO A 98 -32.63 -48.10 60.05
C PRO A 98 -33.43 -49.18 59.29
N VAL A 99 -32.86 -49.76 58.23
CA VAL A 99 -33.49 -50.87 57.51
C VAL A 99 -32.95 -52.22 57.97
N TRP A 100 -33.87 -53.08 58.42
CA TRP A 100 -33.62 -54.49 58.78
C TRP A 100 -34.14 -55.48 57.73
N TYR A 101 -34.72 -55.02 56.61
CA TYR A 101 -35.32 -55.84 55.56
C TYR A 101 -34.88 -55.41 54.15
N LEU A 102 -34.38 -56.36 53.35
CA LEU A 102 -33.84 -56.12 52.01
C LEU A 102 -34.90 -55.79 50.94
N ASP A 103 -36.18 -55.85 51.28
CA ASP A 103 -37.28 -55.78 50.31
C ASP A 103 -37.85 -54.35 50.18
N GLU A 104 -37.29 -53.38 50.92
CA GLU A 104 -37.76 -52.00 51.03
C GLU A 104 -36.95 -50.98 50.20
N TYR A 105 -35.96 -51.42 49.42
CA TYR A 105 -35.24 -50.50 48.52
C TYR A 105 -36.18 -49.98 47.44
N GLY A 106 -36.16 -48.66 47.21
CA GLY A 106 -36.81 -48.07 46.04
C GLY A 106 -36.18 -48.56 44.72
N PRO A 107 -36.91 -48.52 43.59
CA PRO A 107 -36.29 -48.70 42.28
C PRO A 107 -35.20 -47.64 42.09
N HIS A 108 -34.16 -47.96 41.33
CA HIS A 108 -33.15 -46.96 41.00
C HIS A 108 -33.71 -45.98 39.98
N HIS A 109 -33.34 -44.71 40.13
CA HIS A 109 -33.60 -43.63 39.20
C HIS A 109 -32.33 -43.35 38.41
N GLU A 110 -32.44 -43.31 37.09
CA GLU A 110 -31.32 -43.07 36.18
C GLU A 110 -31.28 -41.59 35.82
N ALA A 111 -30.09 -40.99 35.96
CA ALA A 111 -29.86 -39.61 35.56
C ALA A 111 -28.54 -39.49 34.81
N ARG A 112 -28.60 -38.85 33.64
CA ARG A 112 -27.47 -38.55 32.78
C ARG A 112 -27.66 -37.18 32.16
N PHE A 113 -26.58 -36.40 32.10
CA PHE A 113 -26.55 -35.13 31.38
C PHE A 113 -25.77 -35.29 30.08
N ASP A 114 -26.43 -35.17 28.93
CA ASP A 114 -25.74 -35.19 27.64
C ASP A 114 -25.34 -33.77 27.23
N LEU A 115 -24.07 -33.42 27.46
CA LEU A 115 -23.54 -32.11 27.08
C LEU A 115 -23.18 -32.09 25.58
N PRO A 116 -23.92 -31.34 24.74
CA PRO A 116 -23.64 -31.28 23.30
C PRO A 116 -22.34 -30.50 23.02
N PRO A 117 -21.70 -30.72 21.85
CA PRO A 117 -20.62 -29.84 21.41
C PRO A 117 -21.13 -28.42 21.13
N PRO A 118 -20.28 -27.38 21.21
CA PRO A 118 -20.61 -26.03 20.75
C PRO A 118 -20.90 -26.00 19.24
N ASN A 119 -21.61 -24.96 18.80
CA ASN A 119 -21.72 -24.67 17.37
C ASN A 119 -20.34 -24.31 16.79
N GLN A 120 -20.18 -24.51 15.48
CA GLN A 120 -18.95 -24.20 14.75
C GLN A 120 -18.53 -22.73 14.97
N PRO A 121 -17.25 -22.46 15.28
CA PRO A 121 -16.75 -21.08 15.39
C PRO A 121 -16.81 -20.35 14.05
N ILE A 122 -16.78 -19.03 14.08
CA ILE A 122 -16.57 -18.19 12.89
C ILE A 122 -15.14 -17.64 12.96
N VAL A 123 -14.28 -18.01 12.03
CA VAL A 123 -12.89 -17.55 11.98
C VAL A 123 -12.73 -16.50 10.90
N THR A 124 -12.38 -15.27 11.29
CA THR A 124 -12.15 -14.17 10.37
C THR A 124 -10.70 -13.70 10.46
N ARG A 125 -10.09 -13.43 9.30
CA ARG A 125 -8.73 -12.86 9.25
C ARG A 125 -8.76 -11.40 9.74
N SER A 126 -7.84 -11.05 10.63
CA SER A 126 -7.68 -9.70 11.20
C SER A 126 -6.30 -9.08 10.98
N GLY A 127 -5.30 -9.87 10.58
CA GLY A 127 -3.94 -9.40 10.24
C GLY A 127 -3.26 -10.27 9.18
N VAL A 128 -1.96 -10.07 8.97
CA VAL A 128 -1.18 -10.89 8.02
C VAL A 128 -1.16 -12.35 8.48
N ASP A 129 -0.87 -12.57 9.75
CA ASP A 129 -0.74 -13.85 10.45
C ASP A 129 -1.69 -13.94 11.67
N GLU A 130 -2.77 -13.15 11.65
CA GLU A 130 -3.70 -13.01 12.76
C GLU A 130 -5.15 -13.30 12.34
N VAL A 131 -5.89 -13.96 13.22
CA VAL A 131 -7.33 -14.21 13.08
C VAL A 131 -8.08 -13.92 14.38
N VAL A 132 -9.36 -13.59 14.23
CA VAL A 132 -10.34 -13.54 15.32
C VAL A 132 -11.24 -14.76 15.21
N VAL A 133 -11.32 -15.54 16.28
CA VAL A 133 -12.25 -16.65 16.43
C VAL A 133 -13.46 -16.17 17.22
N THR A 134 -14.64 -16.22 16.60
CA THR A 134 -15.90 -15.75 17.20
C THR A 134 -16.79 -16.93 17.56
N ALA A 135 -17.29 -16.94 18.78
CA ALA A 135 -18.30 -17.90 19.23
C ALA A 135 -19.70 -17.46 18.77
N PRO A 136 -20.51 -18.34 18.15
CA PRO A 136 -21.91 -18.05 17.91
C PRO A 136 -22.65 -17.77 19.23
N GLN A 137 -23.63 -16.86 19.21
CA GLN A 137 -24.37 -16.46 20.42
C GLN A 137 -25.01 -17.65 21.15
N ASP A 138 -25.51 -18.65 20.41
CA ASP A 138 -26.12 -19.85 20.98
C ASP A 138 -25.10 -20.80 21.65
N SER A 139 -23.79 -20.56 21.42
CA SER A 139 -22.71 -21.28 22.10
C SER A 139 -22.28 -20.61 23.41
N LEU A 140 -22.99 -19.59 23.91
CA LEU A 140 -22.65 -18.87 25.15
C LEU A 140 -23.67 -19.14 26.28
N GLN A 141 -24.48 -20.18 26.13
CA GLN A 141 -25.62 -20.48 27.02
C GLN A 141 -25.25 -21.33 28.24
N TRP A 142 -24.04 -21.90 28.25
CA TRP A 142 -23.59 -22.85 29.27
C TRP A 142 -22.71 -22.16 30.31
N GLU A 143 -22.80 -22.60 31.57
CA GLU A 143 -21.86 -22.18 32.61
C GLU A 143 -20.44 -22.61 32.25
N GLY A 144 -19.47 -21.71 32.41
CA GLY A 144 -18.05 -21.94 32.09
C GLY A 144 -17.55 -21.08 30.94
N SER A 145 -16.63 -21.62 30.15
CA SER A 145 -16.01 -20.94 29.01
C SER A 145 -15.93 -21.87 27.80
N LEU A 146 -15.70 -21.29 26.62
CA LEU A 146 -15.34 -22.04 25.42
C LEU A 146 -13.82 -22.11 25.31
N LEU A 147 -13.25 -23.31 25.36
CA LEU A 147 -11.86 -23.54 25.01
C LEU A 147 -11.72 -23.59 23.49
N VAL A 148 -10.86 -22.73 22.94
CA VAL A 148 -10.51 -22.70 21.52
C VAL A 148 -9.23 -23.49 21.29
N GLN A 149 -9.29 -24.41 20.34
CA GLN A 149 -8.13 -25.18 19.89
C GLN A 149 -7.81 -24.90 18.42
N MET A 150 -6.52 -24.84 18.10
CA MET A 150 -6.00 -24.74 16.74
C MET A 150 -5.25 -26.00 16.35
N ARG A 151 -5.29 -26.38 15.08
CA ARG A 151 -4.51 -27.51 14.58
C ARG A 151 -3.06 -27.11 14.27
N VAL A 152 -2.12 -27.57 15.10
CA VAL A 152 -0.67 -27.38 14.96
C VAL A 152 0.01 -28.72 14.66
N LYS A 153 0.78 -28.80 13.57
CA LYS A 153 1.56 -30.01 13.18
C LYS A 153 0.74 -31.31 13.17
N GLY A 154 -0.55 -31.20 12.86
CA GLY A 154 -1.49 -32.33 12.76
C GLY A 154 -2.29 -32.63 14.03
N LEU A 155 -1.89 -32.07 15.19
CA LEU A 155 -2.58 -32.20 16.48
C LEU A 155 -3.34 -30.91 16.82
N PHE A 156 -4.33 -30.98 17.71
CA PHE A 156 -5.02 -29.79 18.21
C PHE A 156 -4.41 -29.36 19.54
N GLU A 157 -4.05 -28.08 19.62
CA GLU A 157 -3.47 -27.44 20.80
C GLU A 157 -4.38 -26.31 21.28
N ASP A 158 -4.36 -26.03 22.58
CA ASP A 158 -5.16 -24.98 23.21
C ASP A 158 -4.56 -23.60 22.87
N VAL A 159 -5.37 -22.70 22.32
CA VAL A 159 -4.91 -21.36 21.89
C VAL A 159 -5.63 -20.21 22.57
N GLY A 160 -6.71 -20.47 23.30
CA GLY A 160 -7.40 -19.44 24.06
C GLY A 160 -8.73 -19.89 24.64
N PHE A 161 -9.38 -18.98 25.36
CA PHE A 161 -10.70 -19.19 25.95
C PHE A 161 -11.61 -18.02 25.58
N ILE A 162 -12.90 -18.29 25.37
CA ILE A 162 -13.96 -17.28 25.21
C ILE A 162 -14.92 -17.46 26.39
N GLY A 163 -15.05 -16.45 27.25
CA GLY A 163 -15.87 -16.52 28.46
C GLY A 163 -15.92 -15.18 29.18
N GLY A 164 -16.61 -15.10 30.32
CA GLY A 164 -16.61 -13.88 31.15
C GLY A 164 -17.29 -12.66 30.51
N GLY A 165 -18.11 -12.85 29.48
CA GLY A 165 -18.76 -11.78 28.72
C GLY A 165 -18.14 -11.54 27.33
N ASP A 166 -16.97 -12.11 27.06
CA ASP A 166 -16.34 -12.06 25.74
C ASP A 166 -17.05 -12.98 24.74
N THR A 167 -17.02 -12.58 23.47
CA THR A 167 -17.59 -13.37 22.35
C THR A 167 -16.53 -13.82 21.35
N THR A 168 -15.29 -13.36 21.53
CA THR A 168 -14.18 -13.61 20.60
C THR A 168 -12.87 -13.86 21.32
N VAL A 169 -11.93 -14.49 20.61
CA VAL A 169 -10.51 -14.53 20.99
C VAL A 169 -9.65 -14.29 19.75
N THR A 170 -8.58 -13.52 19.90
CA THR A 170 -7.60 -13.25 18.83
C THR A 170 -6.44 -14.24 18.94
N VAL A 171 -6.01 -14.78 17.80
CA VAL A 171 -4.85 -15.68 17.70
C VAL A 171 -3.88 -15.09 16.67
N ASN A 172 -2.64 -14.84 17.10
CA ASN A 172 -1.55 -14.22 16.33
C ASN A 172 -0.46 -15.27 16.00
N GLY A 173 0.55 -14.90 15.20
CA GLY A 173 1.73 -15.75 14.96
C GLY A 173 1.41 -16.96 14.08
N LEU A 174 0.41 -16.85 13.20
CA LEU A 174 -0.09 -17.98 12.42
C LEU A 174 0.73 -18.20 11.15
N GLU A 175 1.06 -19.46 10.88
CA GLU A 175 1.73 -19.80 9.62
C GLU A 175 0.83 -19.46 8.41
N THR A 176 1.39 -18.73 7.45
CA THR A 176 0.74 -18.41 6.18
C THR A 176 0.90 -19.55 5.16
N PHE A 177 0.13 -19.50 4.07
CA PHE A 177 0.08 -20.50 2.98
C PHE A 177 -0.35 -21.90 3.39
N LYS A 178 -0.93 -22.04 4.59
CA LYS A 178 -1.51 -23.28 5.10
C LYS A 178 -2.92 -23.01 5.64
N PRO A 179 -3.86 -23.96 5.49
CA PRO A 179 -5.16 -23.85 6.14
C PRO A 179 -4.98 -23.94 7.66
N GLN A 180 -5.53 -22.95 8.37
CA GLN A 180 -5.60 -22.91 9.83
C GLN A 180 -6.97 -23.38 10.27
N LEU A 181 -7.01 -24.43 11.10
CA LEU A 181 -8.25 -25.06 11.54
C LEU A 181 -8.49 -24.79 13.02
N PHE A 182 -9.68 -24.30 13.36
CA PHE A 182 -10.08 -23.97 14.73
C PHE A 182 -11.34 -24.72 15.13
N ARG A 183 -11.39 -25.19 16.37
CA ARG A 183 -12.58 -25.82 16.97
C ARG A 183 -12.74 -25.39 18.42
N MET A 184 -13.92 -25.60 18.98
CA MET A 184 -14.25 -25.18 20.34
C MET A 184 -14.79 -26.34 21.20
N PHE A 185 -14.70 -26.19 22.51
CA PHE A 185 -15.30 -27.07 23.52
C PHE A 185 -15.94 -26.22 24.61
N TYR A 186 -17.05 -26.66 25.18
CA TYR A 186 -17.44 -26.17 26.51
C TYR A 186 -16.47 -26.74 27.53
N ILE A 187 -15.99 -25.89 28.43
CA ILE A 187 -15.14 -26.29 29.55
C ILE A 187 -15.60 -25.59 30.84
N SER A 188 -15.72 -26.37 31.89
CA SER A 188 -15.93 -25.95 33.27
C SER A 188 -14.92 -26.67 34.18
N ASP A 189 -14.93 -26.36 35.48
CA ASP A 189 -14.07 -27.04 36.46
C ASP A 189 -14.36 -28.55 36.56
N PHE A 190 -15.54 -28.98 36.13
CA PHE A 190 -16.01 -30.36 36.25
C PHE A 190 -16.07 -31.08 34.91
N ASN A 191 -16.34 -30.35 33.81
CA ASN A 191 -16.77 -30.95 32.56
C ASN A 191 -16.08 -30.39 31.32
N LYS A 192 -15.98 -31.24 30.30
CA LYS A 192 -15.55 -30.88 28.95
C LYS A 192 -16.46 -31.56 27.94
N SER A 193 -17.01 -30.79 26.99
CA SER A 193 -17.88 -31.33 25.93
C SER A 193 -17.10 -32.12 24.88
N ALA A 194 -17.82 -32.68 23.90
CA ALA A 194 -17.22 -33.03 22.60
C ALA A 194 -16.78 -31.76 21.84
N PRO A 195 -15.84 -31.86 20.87
CA PRO A 195 -15.45 -30.73 20.04
C PRO A 195 -16.59 -30.28 19.11
N SER A 196 -16.64 -28.98 18.83
CA SER A 196 -17.40 -28.44 17.70
C SER A 196 -16.87 -28.99 16.37
N VAL A 197 -17.66 -28.84 15.32
CA VAL A 197 -17.12 -28.86 13.95
C VAL A 197 -16.06 -27.77 13.83
N ALA A 198 -14.96 -28.05 13.14
CA ALA A 198 -13.89 -27.08 12.95
C ALA A 198 -14.22 -26.10 11.83
N ASP A 199 -13.89 -24.83 12.00
CA ASP A 199 -13.84 -23.85 10.92
C ASP A 199 -12.41 -23.72 10.38
N THR A 200 -12.27 -23.32 9.12
CA THR A 200 -10.98 -23.25 8.43
C THR A 200 -10.80 -21.91 7.73
N VAL A 201 -9.65 -21.30 7.95
CA VAL A 201 -9.23 -20.08 7.23
C VAL A 201 -7.92 -20.34 6.50
N TYR A 202 -7.77 -19.77 5.31
CA TYR A 202 -6.52 -19.81 4.56
C TYR A 202 -5.86 -18.44 4.59
N LEU A 203 -4.72 -18.34 5.26
CA LEU A 203 -3.94 -17.11 5.30
C LEU A 203 -2.97 -17.10 4.13
N SER A 204 -3.00 -16.01 3.34
CA SER A 204 -2.06 -15.80 2.25
C SER A 204 -1.32 -14.49 2.45
N PHE A 205 -0.04 -14.49 2.07
CA PHE A 205 0.80 -13.30 2.12
C PHE A 205 1.29 -12.95 0.71
N PRO A 206 0.45 -12.28 -0.11
CA PRO A 206 0.75 -12.07 -1.52
C PRO A 206 1.99 -11.17 -1.71
N PRO A 207 2.69 -11.29 -2.85
CA PRO A 207 3.84 -10.44 -3.15
C PRO A 207 3.44 -8.98 -3.37
N PRO A 208 4.31 -8.01 -3.06
CA PRO A 208 4.14 -6.61 -3.46
C PRO A 208 3.96 -6.49 -4.98
N THR A 209 3.22 -5.46 -5.41
CA THR A 209 2.92 -5.24 -6.83
C THR A 209 3.27 -3.84 -7.27
N ARG A 210 3.31 -3.58 -8.59
CA ARG A 210 3.64 -2.26 -9.14
C ARG A 210 5.02 -1.78 -8.65
N LEU A 211 5.98 -2.69 -8.62
CA LEU A 211 7.34 -2.34 -8.27
C LEU A 211 7.93 -1.52 -9.42
N PHE A 212 8.45 -0.33 -9.12
CA PHE A 212 9.17 0.49 -10.07
C PHE A 212 10.35 1.19 -9.40
N VAL A 213 11.30 1.65 -10.22
CA VAL A 213 12.50 2.37 -9.79
C VAL A 213 12.51 3.77 -10.38
N LYS A 214 12.99 4.72 -9.59
CA LYS A 214 13.25 6.09 -10.01
C LYS A 214 14.68 6.45 -9.65
N ALA A 215 15.44 7.01 -10.60
CA ALA A 215 16.73 7.61 -10.29
C ALA A 215 16.52 8.90 -9.49
N ILE A 216 17.25 9.05 -8.39
CA ILE A 216 17.18 10.24 -7.52
C ILE A 216 18.53 10.96 -7.42
N SER A 217 19.62 10.30 -7.80
CA SER A 217 20.95 10.88 -7.96
C SER A 217 21.76 10.05 -8.97
N ASP A 218 23.01 10.45 -9.21
CA ASP A 218 23.97 9.73 -10.05
C ASP A 218 24.52 8.42 -9.43
N HIS A 219 24.16 8.12 -8.18
CA HIS A 219 24.51 6.86 -7.50
C HIS A 219 23.35 6.21 -6.75
N SER A 220 22.16 6.79 -6.82
CA SER A 220 21.05 6.38 -5.99
C SER A 220 19.74 6.26 -6.76
N ILE A 221 19.00 5.22 -6.43
CA ILE A 221 17.65 4.96 -6.94
C ILE A 221 16.71 4.76 -5.77
N GLU A 222 15.45 5.14 -5.98
CA GLU A 222 14.35 4.84 -5.07
C GLU A 222 13.46 3.77 -5.70
N LEU A 223 13.28 2.67 -4.98
CA LEU A 223 12.30 1.64 -5.28
C LEU A 223 10.98 2.02 -4.62
N ASN A 224 9.89 1.87 -5.36
CA ASN A 224 8.54 2.12 -4.90
C ASN A 224 7.66 0.92 -5.28
N TRP A 225 6.80 0.47 -4.37
CA TRP A 225 5.84 -0.61 -4.63
C TRP A 225 4.49 -0.32 -3.99
N LYS A 226 3.48 -1.12 -4.36
CA LYS A 226 2.18 -1.15 -3.71
C LYS A 226 2.12 -2.31 -2.72
N ALA A 227 1.73 -1.99 -1.48
CA ALA A 227 1.48 -2.96 -0.43
C ALA A 227 0.48 -4.05 -0.89
N PRO A 228 0.76 -5.33 -0.61
CA PRO A 228 -0.09 -6.45 -1.02
C PRO A 228 -1.36 -6.58 -0.18
N THR A 229 -1.35 -6.03 1.04
CA THR A 229 -2.47 -6.11 1.98
C THR A 229 -2.73 -4.73 2.61
N ILE A 230 -3.83 -4.61 3.34
CA ILE A 230 -4.18 -3.42 4.13
C ILE A 230 -3.55 -3.43 5.53
N TRP A 231 -2.96 -4.55 5.93
CA TRP A 231 -2.30 -4.71 7.21
C TRP A 231 -0.84 -4.35 7.03
N ASP A 232 -0.34 -3.47 7.90
CA ASP A 232 1.06 -3.08 7.88
C ASP A 232 1.93 -4.29 8.25
N HIS A 233 3.09 -4.38 7.61
CA HIS A 233 4.07 -5.45 7.75
C HIS A 233 5.43 -4.95 7.28
N GLU A 234 6.48 -5.72 7.53
CA GLU A 234 7.83 -5.41 7.07
C GLU A 234 8.04 -5.86 5.62
N TYR A 235 9.01 -5.26 4.93
CA TYR A 235 9.43 -5.69 3.61
C TYR A 235 10.92 -6.03 3.59
N GLN A 236 11.30 -6.87 2.65
CA GLN A 236 12.69 -7.15 2.33
C GLN A 236 12.93 -6.97 0.84
N VAL A 237 13.90 -6.14 0.51
CA VAL A 237 14.40 -5.96 -0.85
C VAL A 237 15.51 -6.97 -1.11
N GLN A 238 15.47 -7.62 -2.26
CA GLN A 238 16.58 -8.38 -2.79
C GLN A 238 17.19 -7.64 -3.98
N LYS A 239 18.51 -7.44 -3.94
CA LYS A 239 19.32 -6.91 -5.05
C LYS A 239 20.18 -8.03 -5.61
N LEU A 240 20.12 -8.23 -6.92
CA LEU A 240 21.10 -9.03 -7.67
C LEU A 240 22.04 -8.09 -8.41
N GLU A 241 23.33 -8.21 -8.10
CA GLU A 241 24.41 -7.42 -8.67
C GLU A 241 25.52 -8.36 -9.15
N GLY A 242 25.59 -8.58 -10.46
CA GLY A 242 26.48 -9.61 -11.02
C GLY A 242 26.09 -11.02 -10.57
N GLN A 243 26.94 -11.67 -9.78
CA GLN A 243 26.67 -13.00 -9.18
C GLN A 243 26.21 -12.92 -7.71
N ASP A 244 26.30 -11.75 -7.09
CA ASP A 244 25.99 -11.58 -5.68
C ASP A 244 24.49 -11.34 -5.50
N THR A 245 23.96 -11.86 -4.39
CA THR A 245 22.57 -11.65 -3.96
C THR A 245 22.58 -11.03 -2.57
N LEU A 246 22.07 -9.81 -2.47
CA LEU A 246 22.03 -9.02 -1.24
C LEU A 246 20.58 -8.86 -0.79
N TYR A 247 20.37 -8.79 0.53
CA TYR A 247 19.06 -8.59 1.15
C TYR A 247 19.10 -7.39 2.06
N PHE A 248 18.05 -6.57 2.01
CA PHE A 248 17.91 -5.36 2.80
C PHE A 248 16.52 -5.33 3.42
N ASP A 249 16.46 -5.25 4.73
CA ASP A 249 15.19 -5.09 5.44
C ASP A 249 14.75 -3.61 5.35
N VAL A 250 13.45 -3.43 5.19
CA VAL A 250 12.78 -2.13 5.06
C VAL A 250 12.03 -1.86 6.35
N ALA A 251 11.95 -0.60 6.75
CA ALA A 251 11.21 -0.24 7.96
C ALA A 251 9.74 -0.64 7.86
N PHE A 252 9.14 -0.95 9.02
CA PHE A 252 7.76 -1.42 9.14
C PHE A 252 6.77 -0.47 8.45
N GLY A 253 5.94 -1.00 7.55
CA GLY A 253 4.91 -0.25 6.83
C GLY A 253 5.41 0.59 5.65
N ASP A 254 6.72 0.79 5.48
CA ASP A 254 7.24 1.59 4.37
C ASP A 254 7.09 0.86 3.04
N THR A 255 6.61 1.57 2.02
CA THR A 255 6.46 1.04 0.66
C THR A 255 7.50 1.57 -0.32
N THR A 256 8.60 2.10 0.24
CA THR A 256 9.72 2.65 -0.52
C THR A 256 11.05 2.23 0.10
N TRP A 257 12.09 2.16 -0.72
CA TRP A 257 13.46 1.90 -0.24
C TRP A 257 14.47 2.54 -1.19
N VAL A 258 15.52 3.12 -0.63
CA VAL A 258 16.58 3.81 -1.40
C VAL A 258 17.84 2.97 -1.41
N ASP A 259 18.31 2.61 -2.62
CA ASP A 259 19.68 2.13 -2.81
C ASP A 259 20.57 3.35 -3.07
N ASN A 260 21.56 3.58 -2.20
CA ASN A 260 22.51 4.69 -2.32
C ASN A 260 23.84 4.29 -2.98
N ASN A 261 24.00 3.03 -3.39
CA ASN A 261 25.25 2.49 -3.92
C ASN A 261 24.99 1.70 -5.21
N VAL A 262 24.47 2.40 -6.22
CA VAL A 262 24.25 1.86 -7.55
C VAL A 262 25.35 2.33 -8.50
N ASP A 263 26.06 1.39 -9.10
CA ASP A 263 27.07 1.68 -10.11
C ASP A 263 26.43 2.31 -11.37
N PHE A 264 27.03 3.39 -11.86
CA PHE A 264 26.63 4.05 -13.10
C PHE A 264 26.83 3.13 -14.32
N ASP A 265 25.91 3.20 -15.28
CA ASP A 265 25.84 2.43 -16.53
C ASP A 265 25.75 0.91 -16.37
N ARG A 266 25.65 0.40 -15.13
CA ARG A 266 25.46 -1.03 -14.82
C ARG A 266 24.00 -1.34 -14.47
N THR A 267 23.54 -2.49 -14.95
CA THR A 267 22.19 -2.98 -14.64
C THR A 267 22.24 -3.88 -13.41
N SER A 268 21.53 -3.48 -12.36
CA SER A 268 21.19 -4.33 -11.21
C SER A 268 19.73 -4.79 -11.31
N PHE A 269 19.37 -5.88 -10.64
CA PHE A 269 18.00 -6.39 -10.63
C PHE A 269 17.44 -6.40 -9.22
N TYR A 270 16.20 -5.96 -9.06
CA TYR A 270 15.54 -5.84 -7.78
C TYR A 270 14.21 -6.57 -7.76
N ARG A 271 13.85 -7.09 -6.60
CA ARG A 271 12.51 -7.57 -6.27
C ARG A 271 12.26 -7.41 -4.78
N VAL A 272 11.00 -7.33 -4.37
CA VAL A 272 10.60 -7.05 -2.99
C VAL A 272 9.63 -8.12 -2.53
N ARG A 273 9.70 -8.52 -1.26
CA ARG A 273 8.71 -9.41 -0.61
C ARG A 273 8.27 -8.82 0.71
N GLY A 274 7.05 -9.17 1.15
CA GLY A 274 6.63 -8.93 2.53
C GLY A 274 7.18 -9.98 3.47
N ILE A 275 7.48 -9.59 4.70
CA ILE A 275 7.86 -10.46 5.81
C ILE A 275 7.06 -10.06 7.06
N GLU A 276 6.66 -11.04 7.87
CA GLU A 276 5.93 -10.86 9.14
C GLU A 276 6.36 -11.98 10.09
N ASP A 277 7.17 -11.68 11.09
CA ASP A 277 7.83 -12.68 11.94
C ASP A 277 8.51 -13.79 11.10
N ASP A 278 8.13 -15.06 11.30
CA ASP A 278 8.63 -16.21 10.54
C ASP A 278 7.91 -16.40 9.19
N ASN A 279 6.86 -15.62 8.92
CA ASN A 279 6.13 -15.67 7.66
C ASN A 279 6.85 -14.87 6.59
N VAL A 280 7.23 -15.56 5.52
CA VAL A 280 7.93 -14.97 4.39
C VAL A 280 7.06 -15.10 3.15
N GLY A 281 6.65 -13.96 2.60
CA GLY A 281 5.88 -13.90 1.35
C GLY A 281 6.72 -14.23 0.12
N ASP A 282 6.02 -14.43 -1.00
CA ASP A 282 6.66 -14.52 -2.30
C ASP A 282 7.26 -13.16 -2.71
N PHE A 283 8.26 -13.21 -3.58
CA PHE A 283 8.80 -12.00 -4.19
C PHE A 283 7.87 -11.46 -5.29
N SER A 284 7.88 -10.14 -5.46
CA SER A 284 7.36 -9.43 -6.62
C SER A 284 8.03 -9.88 -7.93
N GLU A 285 7.56 -9.33 -9.06
CA GLU A 285 8.34 -9.35 -10.29
C GLU A 285 9.76 -8.79 -10.08
N VAL A 286 10.70 -9.31 -10.88
CA VAL A 286 12.06 -8.78 -10.97
C VAL A 286 12.03 -7.57 -11.90
N ILE A 287 12.53 -6.43 -11.44
CA ILE A 287 12.73 -5.25 -12.26
C ILE A 287 14.22 -4.95 -12.46
N PRO A 288 14.66 -4.58 -13.67
CA PRO A 288 15.99 -4.05 -13.87
C PRO A 288 16.04 -2.58 -13.42
N ALA A 289 17.15 -2.17 -12.82
CA ALA A 289 17.48 -0.76 -12.64
C ALA A 289 18.88 -0.50 -13.20
N ARG A 290 19.00 0.55 -14.00
CA ARG A 290 20.25 1.01 -14.57
C ARG A 290 20.29 2.53 -14.41
N LEU A 291 21.29 3.02 -13.69
CA LEU A 291 21.58 4.45 -13.69
C LEU A 291 22.26 4.79 -15.02
N GLN A 292 21.64 5.68 -15.78
CA GLN A 292 22.20 6.19 -17.03
C GLN A 292 21.82 7.66 -17.16
N MET A 293 22.71 8.46 -17.75
CA MET A 293 22.43 9.84 -18.09
C MET A 293 21.39 9.91 -19.21
N ASN A 294 20.35 10.70 -18.99
CA ASN A 294 19.39 11.03 -20.04
C ASN A 294 19.86 12.29 -20.78
N THR A 295 19.69 12.29 -22.09
CA THR A 295 19.91 13.49 -22.89
C THR A 295 18.79 14.49 -22.63
N VAL A 296 19.08 15.78 -22.81
CA VAL A 296 18.04 16.80 -22.96
C VAL A 296 17.14 16.44 -24.15
N GLU A 297 15.83 16.61 -24.00
CA GLU A 297 14.84 16.40 -25.04
C GLU A 297 14.24 17.73 -25.53
N ASN A 298 13.60 17.69 -26.71
CA ASN A 298 12.87 18.82 -27.29
C ASN A 298 13.65 20.14 -27.38
N LEU A 299 14.97 20.08 -27.62
CA LEU A 299 15.76 21.28 -27.91
C LEU A 299 15.15 22.06 -29.08
N GLN A 300 14.66 23.26 -28.81
CA GLN A 300 14.16 24.20 -29.80
C GLN A 300 15.16 25.33 -29.95
N VAL A 301 15.20 25.87 -31.17
CA VAL A 301 16.07 26.98 -31.54
C VAL A 301 15.20 28.01 -32.26
N ASP A 302 14.90 29.09 -31.56
CA ASP A 302 14.08 30.18 -32.08
C ASP A 302 14.94 31.40 -32.38
N LYS A 303 14.80 31.94 -33.59
CA LYS A 303 15.39 33.24 -33.92
C LYS A 303 14.50 34.33 -33.33
N THR A 304 14.97 35.00 -32.30
CA THR A 304 14.22 36.08 -31.64
C THR A 304 14.47 37.43 -32.32
N GLU A 305 15.71 37.71 -32.74
CA GLU A 305 16.12 38.97 -33.36
C GLU A 305 17.28 38.75 -34.35
N ASP A 306 17.71 39.80 -35.08
CA ASP A 306 18.87 39.69 -35.97
C ASP A 306 20.14 39.42 -35.15
N LEU A 307 20.84 38.31 -35.48
CA LEU A 307 21.99 37.76 -34.74
C LEU A 307 21.73 37.20 -33.33
N VAL A 308 20.47 37.10 -32.90
CA VAL A 308 20.12 36.54 -31.58
C VAL A 308 19.37 35.23 -31.75
N VAL A 309 19.84 34.18 -31.08
CA VAL A 309 19.22 32.86 -31.10
C VAL A 309 18.87 32.45 -29.68
N LEU A 310 17.60 32.13 -29.45
CA LEU A 310 17.11 31.60 -28.19
C LEU A 310 17.02 30.08 -28.28
N LEU A 311 17.67 29.40 -27.33
CA LEU A 311 17.56 27.98 -27.13
C LEU A 311 16.63 27.73 -25.95
N THR A 312 15.74 26.77 -26.10
CA THR A 312 14.90 26.25 -25.01
C THR A 312 14.85 24.75 -25.10
N TRP A 313 14.78 24.06 -23.97
CA TRP A 313 14.71 22.61 -23.96
C TRP A 313 13.92 22.10 -22.76
N ASP A 314 13.53 20.83 -22.81
CA ASP A 314 12.87 20.19 -21.67
C ASP A 314 13.91 19.73 -20.65
N GLU A 315 13.58 19.88 -19.37
CA GLU A 315 14.44 19.45 -18.27
C GLU A 315 14.65 17.93 -18.34
N PRO A 316 15.90 17.44 -18.38
CA PRO A 316 16.19 16.00 -18.33
C PRO A 316 15.91 15.42 -16.95
N ALA A 317 15.90 14.09 -16.86
CA ALA A 317 15.73 13.35 -15.62
C ALA A 317 16.79 13.72 -14.55
N PRO A 318 16.48 13.57 -13.23
CA PRO A 318 16.96 14.40 -12.12
C PRO A 318 18.41 14.16 -11.64
N ILE A 319 19.29 13.65 -12.51
CA ILE A 319 20.68 13.32 -12.17
C ILE A 319 21.70 14.29 -12.82
N THR A 320 21.23 15.24 -13.62
CA THR A 320 22.07 16.25 -14.25
C THR A 320 22.39 17.37 -13.26
N THR A 321 23.66 17.74 -13.15
CA THR A 321 24.15 18.86 -12.33
C THR A 321 24.56 20.07 -13.16
N THR A 322 24.94 19.85 -14.43
CA THR A 322 25.49 20.89 -15.30
C THR A 322 25.07 20.67 -16.75
N TYR A 323 24.78 21.75 -17.47
CA TYR A 323 24.65 21.76 -18.93
C TYR A 323 25.81 22.49 -19.58
N PHE A 324 26.35 21.92 -20.65
CA PHE A 324 27.24 22.62 -21.56
C PHE A 324 26.50 22.89 -22.87
N VAL A 325 26.31 24.16 -23.19
CA VAL A 325 25.76 24.57 -24.49
C VAL A 325 26.88 24.52 -25.50
N GLN A 326 26.74 23.68 -26.52
CA GLN A 326 27.72 23.57 -27.59
C GLN A 326 27.17 24.11 -28.90
N ARG A 327 28.00 24.84 -29.64
CA ARG A 327 27.70 25.40 -30.95
C ARG A 327 28.72 24.95 -31.98
N SER A 328 28.24 24.57 -33.15
CA SER A 328 29.02 24.38 -34.37
C SER A 328 28.68 25.50 -35.37
N ILE A 329 29.69 26.01 -36.08
CA ILE A 329 29.53 27.07 -37.08
C ILE A 329 29.92 26.52 -38.45
N ASN A 330 29.00 26.58 -39.40
CA ASN A 330 29.18 26.11 -40.79
C ASN A 330 29.67 24.66 -40.89
N GLY A 331 29.26 23.80 -39.95
CA GLY A 331 29.65 22.39 -39.90
C GLY A 331 31.04 22.13 -39.33
N SER A 332 31.62 23.10 -38.60
CA SER A 332 32.83 22.89 -37.79
C SER A 332 32.59 21.90 -36.65
N ASP A 333 33.65 21.56 -35.91
CA ASP A 333 33.50 20.89 -34.63
C ASP A 333 32.65 21.73 -33.66
N PHE A 334 31.97 21.03 -32.73
CA PHE A 334 31.19 21.66 -31.68
C PHE A 334 32.10 22.20 -30.57
N GLU A 335 31.93 23.46 -30.22
CA GLU A 335 32.63 24.12 -29.12
C GLU A 335 31.65 24.49 -28.01
N THR A 336 32.06 24.33 -26.75
CA THR A 336 31.28 24.80 -25.59
C THR A 336 31.32 26.33 -25.53
N ILE A 337 30.14 26.95 -25.60
CA ILE A 337 29.98 28.41 -25.54
C ILE A 337 29.41 28.88 -24.20
N ALA A 338 28.79 27.99 -23.43
CA ALA A 338 28.31 28.28 -22.09
C ALA A 338 28.27 27.02 -21.21
N GLU A 339 28.41 27.24 -19.90
CA GLU A 339 28.21 26.27 -18.84
C GLU A 339 27.10 26.80 -17.93
N LEU A 340 26.07 26.00 -17.69
CA LEU A 340 24.85 26.40 -16.98
C LEU A 340 24.55 25.39 -15.86
N PRO A 341 23.97 25.85 -14.73
CA PRO A 341 23.46 24.94 -13.70
C PRO A 341 22.23 24.18 -14.22
N SER A 342 21.92 23.05 -13.57
CA SER A 342 20.89 22.12 -14.05
C SER A 342 19.44 22.60 -13.94
N ASP A 343 19.19 23.68 -13.19
CA ASP A 343 17.88 24.32 -13.03
C ASP A 343 17.55 25.32 -14.17
N ILE A 344 18.45 25.48 -15.15
CA ILE A 344 18.26 26.34 -16.30
C ILE A 344 17.87 25.52 -17.53
N ASN A 345 16.82 25.94 -18.23
CA ASN A 345 16.31 25.29 -19.44
C ASN A 345 16.28 26.21 -20.68
N THR A 346 17.02 27.32 -20.62
CA THR A 346 17.09 28.30 -21.72
C THR A 346 18.46 28.95 -21.80
N TYR A 347 18.87 29.32 -23.01
CA TYR A 347 20.10 30.05 -23.26
C TYR A 347 19.95 30.98 -24.48
N THR A 348 20.47 32.20 -24.39
CA THR A 348 20.51 33.14 -25.52
C THR A 348 21.93 33.24 -26.06
N ASP A 349 22.11 32.89 -27.33
CA ASP A 349 23.37 33.05 -28.05
C ASP A 349 23.37 34.33 -28.90
N TYR A 350 24.49 35.05 -28.86
CA TYR A 350 24.74 36.26 -29.65
C TYR A 350 25.77 35.94 -30.74
N LEU A 351 25.33 35.98 -31.99
CA LEU A 351 26.14 35.57 -33.13
C LEU A 351 27.09 36.67 -33.58
N PRO A 352 28.34 36.34 -33.96
CA PRO A 352 29.35 37.35 -34.31
C PRO A 352 29.12 38.00 -35.67
N ARG A 353 28.37 37.36 -36.58
CA ARG A 353 28.08 37.86 -37.94
C ARG A 353 26.94 37.08 -38.60
N ARG A 354 26.37 37.64 -39.66
CA ARG A 354 25.31 37.04 -40.49
C ARG A 354 25.85 35.94 -41.42
N GLY A 355 24.95 35.16 -42.01
CA GLY A 355 25.29 34.10 -42.98
C GLY A 355 25.95 32.87 -42.39
N LEU A 356 25.80 32.65 -41.08
CA LEU A 356 26.26 31.44 -40.40
C LEU A 356 25.17 30.38 -40.45
N ASN A 357 25.55 29.14 -40.76
CA ASN A 357 24.74 27.98 -40.44
C ASN A 357 25.19 27.48 -39.07
N VAL A 358 24.35 27.64 -38.04
CA VAL A 358 24.70 27.23 -36.68
C VAL A 358 23.96 25.97 -36.30
N SER A 359 24.66 25.04 -35.65
CA SER A 359 24.04 23.87 -35.03
C SER A 359 24.31 23.90 -33.54
N TYR A 360 23.30 23.61 -32.74
CA TYR A 360 23.41 23.56 -31.29
C TYR A 360 23.11 22.16 -30.78
N ARG A 361 23.79 21.78 -29.70
CA ARG A 361 23.46 20.60 -28.89
C ARG A 361 23.76 20.91 -27.43
N ILE A 362 23.06 20.24 -26.53
CA ILE A 362 23.27 20.36 -25.09
C ILE A 362 23.96 19.10 -24.59
N VAL A 363 25.03 19.26 -23.81
CA VAL A 363 25.68 18.16 -23.10
C VAL A 363 25.29 18.26 -21.63
N SER A 364 24.54 17.28 -21.16
CA SER A 364 24.22 17.10 -19.73
C SER A 364 25.37 16.39 -19.04
N ALA A 365 25.78 16.86 -17.86
CA ALA A 365 26.80 16.21 -17.03
C ALA A 365 26.34 16.03 -15.58
N ASN A 366 26.75 14.95 -14.93
CA ASN A 366 26.55 14.69 -13.50
C ASN A 366 27.80 15.08 -12.67
N SER A 367 27.76 14.84 -11.35
CA SER A 367 28.86 15.22 -10.44
C SER A 367 30.12 14.35 -10.61
N LEU A 368 30.00 13.18 -11.24
CA LEU A 368 31.11 12.29 -11.58
C LEU A 368 31.80 12.63 -12.89
N GLY A 369 31.20 13.48 -13.71
CA GLY A 369 31.68 13.84 -15.05
C GLY A 369 31.19 12.93 -16.17
N ASP A 370 30.22 12.05 -15.92
CA ASP A 370 29.54 11.32 -17.00
C ASP A 370 28.69 12.29 -17.83
N GLN A 371 28.60 12.04 -19.14
CA GLN A 371 27.97 12.96 -20.09
C GLN A 371 26.92 12.28 -20.96
N ALA A 372 25.85 13.01 -21.26
CA ALA A 372 24.87 12.66 -22.30
C ALA A 372 24.70 13.84 -23.26
N ILE A 373 24.79 13.57 -24.56
CA ILE A 373 24.77 14.58 -25.61
C ILE A 373 23.42 14.52 -26.33
N SER A 374 22.69 15.63 -26.37
CA SER A 374 21.44 15.73 -27.11
C SER A 374 21.65 15.58 -28.62
N ASP A 375 20.55 15.28 -29.33
CA ASP A 375 20.51 15.50 -30.77
C ASP A 375 20.82 16.98 -31.09
N ALA A 376 21.46 17.22 -32.24
CA ALA A 376 21.81 18.55 -32.67
C ALA A 376 20.69 19.17 -33.51
N VAL A 377 20.35 20.43 -33.22
CA VAL A 377 19.37 21.21 -33.98
C VAL A 377 20.09 22.31 -34.74
N SER A 378 19.78 22.41 -36.04
CA SER A 378 20.44 23.38 -36.93
C SER A 378 19.50 24.54 -37.25
N GLN A 379 20.04 25.75 -37.19
CA GLN A 379 19.37 26.98 -37.57
C GLN A 379 20.24 27.76 -38.56
N ALA A 380 19.71 27.99 -39.75
CA ALA A 380 20.35 28.87 -40.72
C ALA A 380 20.05 30.33 -40.36
N VAL A 381 21.10 31.12 -40.19
CA VAL A 381 20.98 32.58 -40.02
C VAL A 381 21.02 33.20 -41.40
N ARG A 382 19.95 33.93 -41.77
CA ARG A 382 19.81 34.48 -43.12
C ARG A 382 21.08 35.19 -43.57
N THR A 383 21.58 34.79 -44.72
CA THR A 383 22.65 35.50 -45.41
C THR A 383 22.05 36.75 -46.04
N VAL A 384 22.66 37.90 -45.79
CA VAL A 384 22.44 39.14 -46.54
C VAL A 384 23.79 39.63 -47.04
N ALA A 385 23.80 40.38 -48.14
CA ALA A 385 25.06 40.90 -48.66
C ALA A 385 25.72 41.82 -47.61
N TYR A 386 27.04 41.93 -47.68
CA TYR A 386 27.80 42.77 -46.76
C TYR A 386 27.28 44.21 -46.78
N GLY A 387 27.03 44.80 -45.61
CA GLY A 387 26.42 46.13 -45.47
C GLY A 387 24.89 46.17 -45.42
N MET A 388 24.19 45.02 -45.47
CA MET A 388 22.72 44.95 -45.38
C MET A 388 22.25 44.48 -44.01
N MET A 389 21.11 44.99 -43.52
CA MET A 389 20.37 44.53 -42.34
C MET A 389 18.91 44.24 -42.72
N ILE A 390 18.30 43.21 -42.12
CA ILE A 390 16.88 42.90 -42.30
C ILE A 390 16.09 43.51 -41.15
N MET A 391 15.02 44.22 -41.47
CA MET A 391 14.02 44.68 -40.53
C MET A 391 12.76 43.83 -40.71
N ASP A 392 12.41 43.10 -39.65
CA ASP A 392 11.22 42.24 -39.63
C ASP A 392 10.12 42.90 -38.78
N LYS A 393 8.89 42.90 -39.28
CA LYS A 393 7.70 43.27 -38.49
C LYS A 393 6.91 42.02 -38.08
N PRO A 394 6.19 42.07 -36.94
CA PRO A 394 5.30 40.99 -36.50
C PRO A 394 4.21 40.59 -37.51
N ASN A 395 3.87 41.49 -38.45
CA ASN A 395 2.87 41.23 -39.49
C ASN A 395 3.42 40.47 -40.71
N GLY A 396 4.70 40.07 -40.68
CA GLY A 396 5.36 39.32 -41.75
C GLY A 396 5.99 40.17 -42.86
N GLU A 397 5.99 41.50 -42.74
CA GLU A 397 6.79 42.38 -43.62
C GLU A 397 8.27 42.29 -43.25
N SER A 398 9.15 42.14 -44.25
CA SER A 398 10.60 42.09 -44.07
C SER A 398 11.29 42.93 -45.13
N TRP A 399 12.02 43.98 -44.75
CA TRP A 399 12.75 44.82 -45.69
C TRP A 399 14.22 44.97 -45.32
N PHE A 400 15.00 45.52 -46.25
CA PHE A 400 16.42 45.77 -46.01
C PHE A 400 16.65 47.23 -45.59
N VAL A 401 17.62 47.45 -44.71
CA VAL A 401 18.21 48.75 -44.41
C VAL A 401 19.73 48.61 -44.54
N ASP A 402 20.47 49.68 -44.85
CA ASP A 402 21.93 49.61 -44.76
C ASP A 402 22.33 49.42 -43.28
N ALA A 403 23.34 48.58 -43.04
CA ALA A 403 23.77 48.21 -41.69
C ALA A 403 24.53 49.35 -40.97
N ASP A 404 25.08 50.28 -41.75
CA ASP A 404 25.81 51.46 -41.31
C ASP A 404 25.13 52.72 -41.88
N GLU A 405 25.42 53.89 -41.29
CA GLU A 405 24.97 55.17 -41.83
C GLU A 405 25.50 55.38 -43.26
N VAL A 406 24.61 55.74 -44.19
CA VAL A 406 24.99 56.02 -45.59
C VAL A 406 26.02 57.14 -45.61
N SER A 407 27.21 56.85 -46.12
CA SER A 407 28.30 57.81 -46.16
C SER A 407 28.12 58.84 -47.29
N ALA A 408 28.77 60.01 -47.16
CA ALA A 408 28.79 61.04 -48.17
C ALA A 408 29.30 60.50 -49.52
N ALA A 409 30.31 59.61 -49.51
CA ALA A 409 30.81 58.99 -50.74
C ALA A 409 29.79 58.04 -51.39
N GLU A 410 29.06 57.24 -50.60
CA GLU A 410 28.04 56.35 -51.13
C GLU A 410 26.87 57.11 -51.74
N TYR A 411 26.47 58.21 -51.09
CA TYR A 411 25.41 59.07 -51.59
C TYR A 411 25.87 59.86 -52.83
N THR A 412 27.10 60.38 -52.87
CA THR A 412 27.66 61.02 -54.07
C THR A 412 27.67 60.07 -55.26
N ARG A 413 28.01 58.80 -55.06
CA ARG A 413 27.91 57.78 -56.12
C ARG A 413 26.48 57.62 -56.65
N PHE A 414 25.48 57.62 -55.76
CA PHE A 414 24.08 57.62 -56.18
C PHE A 414 23.74 58.84 -57.06
N CYS A 415 24.17 60.03 -56.67
CA CYS A 415 23.99 61.26 -57.46
C CYS A 415 24.65 61.15 -58.85
N GLU A 416 25.89 60.66 -58.91
CA GLU A 416 26.64 60.47 -60.16
C GLU A 416 25.97 59.47 -61.11
N GLU A 417 25.47 58.35 -60.58
CA GLU A 417 24.86 57.28 -61.38
C GLU A 417 23.44 57.61 -61.85
N THR A 418 22.69 58.39 -61.06
CA THR A 418 21.28 58.71 -61.35
C THR A 418 21.07 60.09 -61.98
N GLY A 419 22.08 60.96 -61.93
CA GLY A 419 21.98 62.37 -62.31
C GLY A 419 21.21 63.22 -61.30
N THR A 420 20.98 62.71 -60.08
CA THR A 420 20.36 63.47 -58.98
C THR A 420 21.33 64.54 -58.49
N GLU A 421 20.86 65.78 -58.28
CA GLU A 421 21.69 66.86 -57.76
C GLU A 421 22.16 66.58 -56.33
N LEU A 422 23.39 66.97 -56.00
CA LEU A 422 23.89 66.88 -54.62
C LEU A 422 23.09 67.84 -53.71
N PRO A 423 22.75 67.43 -52.48
CA PRO A 423 22.07 68.29 -51.52
C PRO A 423 22.91 69.51 -51.14
N GLU A 424 22.23 70.53 -50.61
CA GLU A 424 22.87 71.76 -50.13
C GLU A 424 23.99 71.45 -49.12
N GLU A 425 25.11 72.18 -49.23
CA GLU A 425 26.22 72.00 -48.32
C GLU A 425 25.79 72.34 -46.88
N PRO A 426 26.18 71.53 -45.89
CA PRO A 426 25.90 71.86 -44.50
C PRO A 426 26.68 73.10 -44.06
N ASP A 427 25.97 74.06 -43.47
CA ASP A 427 26.50 75.36 -42.98
C ASP A 427 27.64 75.25 -41.96
N TYR A 428 27.82 74.08 -41.35
CA TYR A 428 28.89 73.78 -40.39
C TYR A 428 30.16 73.18 -41.04
N SER A 429 30.20 73.06 -42.36
CA SER A 429 31.37 72.60 -43.11
C SER A 429 32.12 73.77 -43.74
N ALA A 430 33.45 73.76 -43.67
CA ALA A 430 34.31 74.78 -44.28
C ALA A 430 34.49 74.51 -45.79
N GLY A 431 33.38 74.44 -46.52
CA GLY A 431 33.30 74.16 -47.96
C GLY A 431 33.67 72.73 -48.35
N ASP A 432 32.98 72.21 -49.37
CA ASP A 432 33.25 70.95 -50.06
C ASP A 432 33.01 69.67 -49.24
N PHE A 433 31.90 69.62 -48.50
CA PHE A 433 31.52 68.44 -47.69
C PHE A 433 31.46 67.15 -48.53
N TRP A 434 30.78 67.21 -49.68
CA TRP A 434 30.46 66.04 -50.49
C TRP A 434 31.67 65.43 -51.21
N ASN A 435 32.75 66.19 -51.44
CA ASN A 435 33.95 65.67 -52.09
C ASN A 435 35.14 65.47 -51.14
N SER A 436 35.13 66.06 -49.93
CA SER A 436 36.27 65.99 -49.00
C SER A 436 36.03 65.12 -47.76
N ARG A 437 34.79 64.71 -47.48
CA ARG A 437 34.41 64.00 -46.24
C ARG A 437 33.75 62.65 -46.49
N ASN A 438 34.36 61.84 -47.35
CA ASN A 438 33.84 60.58 -47.88
C ASN A 438 33.28 59.60 -46.84
N ASN A 439 33.85 59.52 -45.62
CA ASN A 439 33.42 58.59 -44.58
C ASN A 439 32.45 59.21 -43.54
N GLN A 440 32.04 60.47 -43.72
CA GLN A 440 31.03 61.09 -42.86
C GLN A 440 29.63 60.72 -43.35
N PRO A 441 28.60 60.71 -42.49
CA PRO A 441 27.23 60.43 -42.90
C PRO A 441 26.71 61.44 -43.92
N ALA A 442 25.91 61.01 -44.88
CA ALA A 442 25.19 61.90 -45.79
C ALA A 442 24.18 62.74 -45.00
N VAL A 443 24.17 64.05 -45.26
CA VAL A 443 23.35 65.04 -44.53
C VAL A 443 22.60 65.93 -45.51
N MET A 444 21.61 66.69 -45.03
CA MET A 444 20.78 67.58 -45.87
C MET A 444 20.00 66.86 -46.98
N VAL A 445 19.92 65.53 -46.93
CA VAL A 445 19.20 64.68 -47.89
C VAL A 445 17.69 64.87 -47.72
N SER A 446 16.98 65.15 -48.81
CA SER A 446 15.52 65.23 -48.79
C SER A 446 14.89 63.84 -48.64
N TRP A 447 13.66 63.78 -48.13
CA TRP A 447 12.97 62.50 -48.01
C TRP A 447 12.76 61.81 -49.38
N ASP A 448 12.50 62.60 -50.42
CA ASP A 448 12.33 62.10 -51.78
C ASP A 448 13.63 61.50 -52.35
N ASP A 449 14.78 62.16 -52.10
CA ASP A 449 16.07 61.61 -52.50
C ASP A 449 16.46 60.38 -51.69
N ALA A 450 16.12 60.33 -50.39
CA ALA A 450 16.37 59.17 -49.56
C ALA A 450 15.58 57.94 -50.04
N VAL A 451 14.33 58.15 -50.47
CA VAL A 451 13.52 57.09 -51.09
C VAL A 451 14.10 56.65 -52.43
N ARG A 452 14.52 57.60 -53.28
CA ARG A 452 15.19 57.29 -54.55
C ARG A 452 16.51 56.54 -54.34
N PHE A 453 17.28 56.90 -53.31
CA PHE A 453 18.49 56.20 -52.89
C PHE A 453 18.18 54.75 -52.52
N CYS A 454 17.17 54.50 -51.68
CA CYS A 454 16.74 53.14 -51.33
C CYS A 454 16.37 52.30 -52.57
N ASN A 455 15.64 52.87 -53.52
CA ASN A 455 15.29 52.18 -54.76
C ASN A 455 16.51 51.91 -55.64
N TRP A 456 17.42 52.88 -55.81
CA TRP A 456 18.68 52.70 -56.52
C TRP A 456 19.53 51.61 -55.86
N ARG A 457 19.63 51.62 -54.53
CA ARG A 457 20.36 50.62 -53.75
C ARG A 457 19.79 49.22 -53.97
N SER A 458 18.47 49.09 -53.94
CA SER A 458 17.76 47.84 -54.24
C SER A 458 18.12 47.32 -55.63
N LEU A 459 17.98 48.17 -56.66
CA LEU A 459 18.28 47.81 -58.05
C LEU A 459 19.76 47.46 -58.26
N SER A 460 20.68 48.18 -57.61
CA SER A 460 22.13 47.93 -57.70
C SER A 460 22.53 46.53 -57.19
N LEU A 461 21.70 45.94 -56.33
CA LEU A 461 21.88 44.62 -55.74
C LEU A 461 20.95 43.58 -56.38
N GLY A 462 20.23 43.93 -57.45
CA GLY A 462 19.30 43.04 -58.16
C GLY A 462 18.00 42.78 -57.40
N LEU A 463 17.64 43.64 -56.45
CA LEU A 463 16.40 43.59 -55.68
C LEU A 463 15.32 44.45 -56.33
N GLU A 464 14.06 44.18 -55.99
CA GLU A 464 12.94 45.02 -56.42
C GLU A 464 12.91 46.35 -55.63
N PRO A 465 12.55 47.48 -56.28
CA PRO A 465 12.31 48.75 -55.61
C PRO A 465 11.22 48.62 -54.53
N ALA A 466 11.43 49.24 -53.38
CA ALA A 466 10.44 49.23 -52.30
C ALA A 466 9.37 50.33 -52.45
N TYR A 467 9.73 51.44 -53.10
CA TYR A 467 8.86 52.61 -53.27
C TYR A 467 8.44 52.81 -54.73
N ASP A 468 7.25 53.37 -54.96
CA ASP A 468 6.81 53.86 -56.26
C ASP A 468 7.32 55.28 -56.55
N ASP A 469 7.01 55.80 -57.75
CA ASP A 469 7.38 57.15 -58.20
C ASP A 469 6.77 58.28 -57.34
N SER A 470 5.81 57.97 -56.46
CA SER A 470 5.23 58.92 -55.51
C SER A 470 5.83 58.82 -54.11
N GLY A 471 6.85 57.97 -53.95
CA GLY A 471 7.53 57.69 -52.68
C GLY A 471 6.73 56.78 -51.75
N ARG A 472 5.63 56.15 -52.21
CA ARG A 472 4.85 55.24 -51.38
C ARG A 472 5.43 53.84 -51.43
N VAL A 473 5.43 53.15 -50.30
CA VAL A 473 5.84 51.75 -50.24
C VAL A 473 4.85 50.90 -51.03
N VAL A 474 5.33 50.28 -52.11
CA VAL A 474 4.53 49.39 -52.98
C VAL A 474 5.01 47.95 -52.93
N ASN A 475 6.28 47.72 -52.61
CA ASN A 475 6.77 46.40 -52.22
C ASN A 475 7.19 46.44 -50.75
N ALA A 476 6.39 45.78 -49.90
CA ALA A 476 6.64 45.73 -48.46
C ALA A 476 7.77 44.77 -48.08
N SER A 477 8.21 43.89 -49.00
CA SER A 477 9.15 42.81 -48.71
C SER A 477 10.27 42.67 -49.76
N GLY A 478 11.52 42.79 -49.34
CA GLY A 478 12.70 42.43 -50.16
C GLY A 478 13.46 43.57 -50.87
N GLY A 479 13.06 44.83 -50.70
CA GLY A 479 13.84 46.00 -51.13
C GLY A 479 14.42 46.79 -49.96
N PHE A 480 15.35 47.71 -50.22
CA PHE A 480 15.82 48.67 -49.23
C PHE A 480 14.75 49.70 -48.91
N ARG A 481 14.60 50.04 -47.63
CA ARG A 481 13.70 51.09 -47.16
C ARG A 481 14.37 51.93 -46.08
N LEU A 482 13.79 53.09 -45.83
CA LEU A 482 14.02 53.83 -44.61
C LEU A 482 13.37 53.08 -43.43
N PRO A 483 13.98 53.11 -42.23
CA PRO A 483 13.50 52.41 -41.04
C PRO A 483 12.12 52.85 -40.56
#